data_AF-A0AAN8W3N2-F1
#
_entry.id   AF-A0AAN8W3N2-F1
#
_cell.length_a   1.000
_cell.length_b   1.000
_cell.length_c   1.000
_cell.angle_alpha   90.00
_cell.angle_beta   90.00
_cell.angle_gamma   90.00
#
_symmetry.space_group_name_H-M   'P 1'
#
loop_
_entity.id
_entity.type
_entity.pdbx_description
1 polymer ?
#
loop_
_entity_poly.entity_id
_entity_poly.type
_entity_poly.pdbx_seq_one_letter_code
_entity_poly.pdbx_strand_id
1 'polypeptide(L)'
;MQFHNVILIQEQLSKNRIIIDTDKKGCTCIYALYIYIVDVKNLNLVENHHARRESKASSVHPDLKMLAGEDEAMEGIINASVTSSTETTKSKTVIVMEKEKIYLKLNAFSTKIPIMIVMKAMGMLSDQEVVQMVGRDPRYGSLLLPSIEECASLNIYGQQQALEFLETKVLCGKCNGNYTHIFGDAVMTLDYVGNKRLELSGQLISLLFEDLFKSMNTEIQRHIDLLLRKPSRSSAFDISQHFKGDFITKGLERALSTGNWNVQRFKMDRKGMTQVLARLSFIGTLGHMTRIQPQFEKSRKVSGPRALQPSQWGMLCPCDTPEGEACGLVKNLALMTHVTTDEEEGPLISLDGVRTFDDFLRDGLIEYLDVNEENNALIALYEGEAKPETTHIEIEPLTILGVCAGLIPFPHHNQVAAYSQQYDNRTRDRIVRPNRVGYDAERMQILDDDGLASPGEIIRSNDIYINRESPINTKETIANPMALPDSAYKPSRLTYKGPEGEKTVVLDKMHARGRGPRVMMTRQPTEGRSRNGGLRVGEMERDCLIAYGASMLIFERLMISSDPFEVQVCRLCGLLGHYSHKLKAGICSSCKNGDNISSIKLPYACKLLFQELQSMNVVPRLKLAEA
;
A
#
# COMPACT_ATOMS: atom_id res chain seq x y z
N MET A 1 -36.27 -16.82 -33.07
CA MET A 1 -35.87 -17.61 -31.88
C MET A 1 -35.75 -16.63 -30.73
N GLN A 2 -36.25 -16.95 -29.54
CA GLN A 2 -36.08 -16.08 -28.36
C GLN A 2 -34.76 -16.42 -27.67
N PHE A 3 -33.70 -15.73 -28.08
CA PHE A 3 -32.43 -15.73 -27.37
C PHE A 3 -32.65 -15.05 -26.01
N HIS A 4 -32.58 -15.82 -24.92
CA HIS A 4 -32.55 -15.31 -23.55
C HIS A 4 -31.08 -15.08 -23.16
N ASN A 5 -30.39 -14.31 -23.98
CA ASN A 5 -28.95 -14.09 -23.85
C ASN A 5 -28.76 -12.81 -23.06
N VAL A 6 -28.41 -12.94 -21.77
CA VAL A 6 -28.17 -11.79 -20.91
C VAL A 6 -26.84 -11.14 -21.29
N ILE A 7 -26.86 -9.83 -21.44
CA ILE A 7 -25.72 -9.01 -21.88
C ILE A 7 -24.91 -8.61 -20.63
N LEU A 8 -23.60 -8.82 -20.66
CA LEU A 8 -22.76 -8.95 -19.46
C LEU A 8 -22.12 -7.62 -19.02
N ILE A 9 -22.24 -7.23 -17.74
CA ILE A 9 -21.36 -6.22 -17.12
C ILE A 9 -20.50 -6.84 -16.03
N GLN A 10 -19.22 -6.52 -16.02
CA GLN A 10 -18.26 -6.96 -15.00
C GLN A 10 -18.39 -6.12 -13.71
N GLU A 11 -18.67 -6.78 -12.58
CA GLU A 11 -18.76 -6.19 -11.24
C GLU A 11 -17.65 -6.74 -10.32
N GLN A 12 -17.06 -5.87 -9.50
CA GLN A 12 -16.05 -6.24 -8.51
C GLN A 12 -16.50 -5.85 -7.10
N LEU A 13 -16.60 -6.83 -6.20
CA LEU A 13 -17.11 -6.61 -4.85
C LEU A 13 -16.21 -5.70 -3.97
N SER A 14 -16.80 -4.74 -3.25
CA SER A 14 -16.10 -3.96 -2.21
C SER A 14 -16.12 -4.62 -0.82
N LYS A 15 -17.15 -5.42 -0.51
CA LYS A 15 -17.28 -6.22 0.72
C LYS A 15 -17.96 -7.57 0.47
N ASN A 16 -18.31 -8.29 1.54
CA ASN A 16 -19.10 -9.52 1.46
C ASN A 16 -20.58 -9.18 1.34
N ARG A 17 -21.23 -9.60 0.25
CA ARG A 17 -22.69 -9.69 0.17
C ARG A 17 -23.16 -10.85 1.06
N ILE A 18 -23.29 -10.60 2.37
CA ILE A 18 -23.99 -11.53 3.25
C ILE A 18 -25.48 -11.30 3.01
N ILE A 19 -26.12 -12.22 2.29
CA ILE A 19 -27.58 -12.24 2.19
C ILE A 19 -28.10 -12.67 3.56
N ILE A 20 -28.41 -11.69 4.42
CA ILE A 20 -29.07 -11.93 5.70
C ILE A 20 -30.57 -12.05 5.40
N ASP A 21 -31.02 -13.27 5.08
CA ASP A 21 -32.45 -13.56 5.13
C ASP A 21 -32.90 -13.52 6.60
N THR A 22 -33.71 -12.52 6.95
CA THR A 22 -34.01 -12.16 8.33
C THR A 22 -35.15 -13.02 8.90
N ASP A 23 -34.87 -14.27 9.25
CA ASP A 23 -35.80 -15.05 10.07
C ASP A 23 -35.95 -14.43 11.48
N LYS A 24 -37.15 -14.54 12.07
CA LYS A 24 -37.72 -13.59 13.04
C LYS A 24 -37.21 -13.73 14.47
N LYS A 25 -35.95 -14.12 14.67
CA LYS A 25 -35.31 -14.33 15.99
C LYS A 25 -33.87 -13.80 15.97
N GLY A 26 -33.71 -12.53 16.33
CA GLY A 26 -32.43 -11.81 16.25
C GLY A 26 -31.33 -12.32 17.19
N CYS A 27 -30.56 -13.30 16.73
CA CYS A 27 -29.39 -13.87 17.40
C CYS A 27 -28.15 -13.84 16.48
N THR A 28 -27.61 -12.65 16.22
CA THR A 28 -26.46 -12.44 15.33
C THR A 28 -25.13 -12.87 15.98
N CYS A 29 -24.73 -14.15 15.85
CA CYS A 29 -23.37 -14.58 16.22
C CYS A 29 -22.84 -15.91 15.59
N ILE A 30 -23.50 -16.49 14.59
CA ILE A 30 -23.06 -17.75 13.94
C ILE A 30 -23.12 -17.59 12.42
N TYR A 31 -22.01 -17.81 11.70
CA TYR A 31 -21.97 -18.18 10.27
C TYR A 31 -20.56 -18.56 9.77
N ALA A 32 -19.49 -18.01 10.37
CA ALA A 32 -18.12 -18.12 9.86
C ALA A 32 -17.50 -19.53 9.81
N LEU A 33 -18.12 -20.54 10.44
CA LEU A 33 -17.72 -21.96 10.32
C LEU A 33 -18.56 -22.74 9.29
N TYR A 34 -19.72 -22.22 8.91
CA TYR A 34 -20.70 -22.92 8.07
C TYR A 34 -20.29 -22.90 6.59
N ILE A 35 -19.81 -21.74 6.12
CA ILE A 35 -19.51 -21.47 4.71
C ILE A 35 -18.46 -22.43 4.15
N TYR A 36 -17.38 -22.71 4.89
CA TYR A 36 -16.26 -23.55 4.41
C TYR A 36 -16.51 -25.07 4.44
N ILE A 37 -17.67 -25.53 4.93
CA ILE A 37 -18.08 -26.95 4.89
C ILE A 37 -19.22 -27.17 3.90
N VAL A 38 -19.97 -26.13 3.54
CA VAL A 38 -21.17 -26.21 2.69
C VAL A 38 -20.85 -26.12 1.18
N ASP A 39 -19.74 -25.50 0.79
CA ASP A 39 -19.40 -25.18 -0.61
C ASP A 39 -18.91 -26.39 -1.46
N VAL A 40 -19.45 -27.57 -1.19
CA VAL A 40 -19.33 -28.80 -2.00
C VAL A 40 -20.74 -29.37 -2.30
N LYS A 41 -21.80 -28.57 -2.11
CA LYS A 41 -23.21 -29.01 -2.26
C LYS A 41 -24.12 -27.99 -2.94
N ASN A 42 -23.79 -27.61 -4.17
CA ASN A 42 -24.84 -27.27 -5.13
C ASN A 42 -25.44 -28.56 -5.73
N LEU A 43 -26.23 -29.27 -4.92
CA LEU A 43 -27.07 -30.39 -5.35
C LEU A 43 -28.30 -30.51 -4.43
N ASN A 44 -29.36 -29.82 -4.86
CA ASN A 44 -30.74 -29.80 -4.40
C ASN A 44 -31.17 -30.79 -3.30
N LEU A 45 -31.81 -30.27 -2.25
CA LEU A 45 -33.01 -30.89 -1.66
C LEU A 45 -33.77 -29.90 -0.75
N VAL A 46 -34.77 -29.21 -1.32
CA VAL A 46 -35.99 -28.86 -0.59
C VAL A 46 -37.04 -29.90 -0.99
N GLU A 47 -37.61 -30.61 -0.03
CA GLU A 47 -38.63 -31.60 -0.31
C GLU A 47 -39.95 -30.93 -0.73
N ASN A 48 -40.56 -31.42 -1.80
CA ASN A 48 -42.02 -31.43 -1.91
C ASN A 48 -42.50 -32.54 -2.86
N HIS A 49 -43.63 -33.15 -2.55
CA HIS A 49 -44.17 -34.28 -3.30
C HIS A 49 -44.73 -33.84 -4.66
N HIS A 50 -44.26 -34.43 -5.77
CA HIS A 50 -45.05 -35.32 -6.65
C HIS A 50 -44.30 -35.71 -7.95
N ALA A 51 -44.87 -36.68 -8.67
CA ALA A 51 -44.54 -37.11 -10.04
C ALA A 51 -43.16 -37.80 -10.28
N ARG A 52 -43.21 -39.10 -10.58
CA ARG A 52 -42.10 -39.84 -11.21
C ARG A 52 -41.86 -39.34 -12.64
N ARG A 53 -40.59 -39.26 -13.05
CA ARG A 53 -40.12 -39.78 -14.35
C ARG A 53 -38.62 -40.04 -14.34
N GLU A 54 -38.20 -41.06 -15.08
CA GLU A 54 -36.81 -41.50 -15.17
C GLU A 54 -36.06 -40.70 -16.24
N SER A 55 -34.81 -40.34 -15.98
CA SER A 55 -33.82 -40.03 -17.01
C SER A 55 -32.50 -40.71 -16.65
N LYS A 56 -31.85 -41.31 -17.65
CA LYS A 56 -30.76 -42.28 -17.44
C LYS A 56 -29.43 -41.60 -17.15
N ALA A 57 -28.61 -42.23 -16.31
CA ALA A 57 -27.18 -41.96 -16.30
C ALA A 57 -26.57 -42.31 -17.66
N SER A 58 -25.65 -41.47 -18.16
CA SER A 58 -24.74 -41.81 -19.25
C SER A 58 -23.32 -41.50 -18.81
N SER A 59 -22.47 -42.53 -18.85
CA SER A 59 -21.10 -42.48 -18.37
C SER A 59 -20.18 -41.74 -19.35
N VAL A 60 -19.35 -40.84 -18.83
CA VAL A 60 -18.13 -40.35 -19.50
C VAL A 60 -16.92 -40.70 -18.62
N HIS A 61 -15.75 -40.86 -19.23
CA HIS A 61 -14.63 -41.63 -18.67
C HIS A 61 -13.93 -41.00 -17.44
N PRO A 62 -13.35 -41.83 -16.54
CA PRO A 62 -12.56 -41.36 -15.40
C PRO A 62 -11.10 -41.13 -15.81
N ASP A 63 -10.74 -39.89 -16.21
CA ASP A 63 -9.34 -39.53 -16.47
C ASP A 63 -9.03 -38.05 -16.15
N LEU A 64 -9.37 -37.61 -14.92
CA LEU A 64 -8.67 -36.49 -14.28
C LEU A 64 -7.59 -37.04 -13.35
N LYS A 65 -6.39 -37.24 -13.90
CA LYS A 65 -5.19 -37.44 -13.08
C LYS A 65 -4.91 -36.15 -12.32
N MET A 66 -4.90 -36.22 -10.98
CA MET A 66 -4.18 -35.22 -10.20
C MET A 66 -2.70 -35.32 -10.55
N LEU A 67 -2.22 -34.40 -11.39
CA LEU A 67 -0.80 -34.19 -11.63
C LEU A 67 -0.18 -33.52 -10.39
N ALA A 68 0.02 -34.33 -9.35
CA ALA A 68 1.01 -34.02 -8.34
C ALA A 68 2.38 -33.99 -9.02
N GLY A 69 2.98 -32.81 -9.14
CA GLY A 69 4.38 -32.67 -9.49
C GLY A 69 5.24 -33.18 -8.34
N GLU A 70 6.16 -34.10 -8.63
CA GLU A 70 7.11 -34.63 -7.66
C GLU A 70 8.27 -33.64 -7.43
N ASP A 71 8.01 -32.51 -6.78
CA ASP A 71 9.03 -31.54 -6.36
C ASP A 71 8.83 -31.10 -4.89
N GLU A 72 9.89 -31.29 -4.09
CA GLU A 72 10.15 -30.76 -2.74
C GLU A 72 8.98 -30.69 -1.73
N ALA A 73 8.59 -31.84 -1.17
CA ALA A 73 7.72 -31.95 0.00
C ALA A 73 8.41 -31.47 1.31
N MET A 74 8.58 -30.16 1.47
CA MET A 74 8.97 -29.53 2.74
C MET A 74 7.82 -29.62 3.77
N GLU A 75 8.13 -29.83 5.05
CA GLU A 75 7.17 -30.21 6.12
C GLU A 75 5.81 -29.49 6.05
N GLY A 76 4.79 -30.20 5.54
CA GLY A 76 3.55 -29.60 5.05
C GLY A 76 2.58 -29.13 6.14
N ILE A 77 2.78 -27.91 6.64
CA ILE A 77 1.81 -27.22 7.51
C ILE A 77 0.66 -26.68 6.65
N ILE A 78 -0.39 -27.48 6.45
CA ILE A 78 -1.61 -27.04 5.76
C ILE A 78 -2.32 -26.00 6.64
N ASN A 79 -2.58 -24.83 6.08
CA ASN A 79 -3.33 -23.76 6.73
C ASN A 79 -4.65 -23.49 5.99
N ALA A 80 -5.64 -22.95 6.71
CA ALA A 80 -6.80 -22.27 6.15
C ALA A 80 -7.09 -21.02 7.00
N SER A 81 -7.68 -19.96 6.43
CA SER A 81 -7.95 -18.77 7.24
C SER A 81 -9.16 -17.96 6.79
N VAL A 82 -10.03 -17.63 7.75
CA VAL A 82 -11.23 -16.80 7.57
C VAL A 82 -11.00 -15.49 8.32
N THR A 83 -11.32 -14.36 7.69
CA THR A 83 -11.29 -13.04 8.37
C THR A 83 -12.71 -12.58 8.58
N SER A 84 -13.14 -12.49 9.84
CA SER A 84 -14.43 -11.89 10.19
C SER A 84 -14.27 -10.40 10.46
N SER A 85 -15.31 -9.63 10.15
CA SER A 85 -15.38 -8.19 10.41
C SER A 85 -16.70 -7.85 11.08
N THR A 86 -16.63 -7.48 12.36
CA THR A 86 -17.71 -6.75 13.04
C THR A 86 -17.45 -5.24 12.93
N GLU A 87 -18.45 -4.42 13.24
CA GLU A 87 -18.33 -2.95 13.28
C GLU A 87 -17.13 -2.46 14.11
N THR A 88 -16.77 -3.19 15.17
CA THR A 88 -15.74 -2.79 16.13
C THR A 88 -14.40 -3.50 15.94
N THR A 89 -14.38 -4.70 15.33
CA THR A 89 -13.16 -5.51 15.19
C THR A 89 -13.13 -6.32 13.90
N LYS A 90 -12.02 -6.24 13.15
CA LYS A 90 -11.62 -7.29 12.20
C LYS A 90 -10.76 -8.32 12.93
N SER A 91 -11.11 -9.60 12.87
CA SER A 91 -10.30 -10.68 13.47
C SER A 91 -10.05 -11.78 12.43
N LYS A 92 -8.81 -12.30 12.42
CA LYS A 92 -8.40 -13.37 11.50
C LYS A 92 -8.29 -14.67 12.26
N THR A 93 -9.20 -15.59 11.95
CA THR A 93 -9.18 -16.98 12.39
C THR A 93 -8.28 -17.78 11.45
N VAL A 94 -7.33 -18.55 12.00
CA VAL A 94 -6.50 -19.47 11.22
C VAL A 94 -6.71 -20.88 11.76
N ILE A 95 -7.00 -21.83 10.87
CA ILE A 95 -6.97 -23.26 11.15
C ILE A 95 -5.63 -23.78 10.62
N VAL A 96 -4.95 -24.60 11.41
CA VAL A 96 -3.60 -25.12 11.14
C VAL A 96 -3.62 -26.63 11.35
N MET A 97 -3.13 -27.39 10.38
CA MET A 97 -2.87 -28.82 10.55
C MET A 97 -1.40 -29.04 10.92
N GLU A 98 -1.15 -29.72 12.04
CA GLU A 98 0.20 -30.06 12.50
C GLU A 98 0.20 -31.50 13.01
N LYS A 99 1.07 -32.36 12.45
CA LYS A 99 1.16 -33.79 12.82
C LYS A 99 -0.20 -34.50 12.79
N GLU A 100 -0.91 -34.34 11.66
CA GLU A 100 -2.25 -34.91 11.40
C GLU A 100 -3.37 -34.43 12.34
N LYS A 101 -3.10 -33.45 13.21
CA LYS A 101 -4.07 -32.84 14.13
C LYS A 101 -4.46 -31.44 13.68
N ILE A 102 -5.74 -31.09 13.87
CA ILE A 102 -6.31 -29.83 13.42
C ILE A 102 -6.48 -28.87 14.61
N TYR A 103 -5.83 -27.72 14.52
CA TYR A 103 -5.81 -26.69 15.56
C TYR A 103 -6.39 -25.36 15.10
N LEU A 104 -7.16 -24.72 15.97
CA LEU A 104 -7.54 -23.32 15.87
C LEU A 104 -6.42 -22.42 16.41
N LYS A 105 -6.06 -21.39 15.67
CA LYS A 105 -5.09 -20.36 16.02
C LYS A 105 -5.75 -18.98 15.93
N LEU A 106 -5.84 -18.32 17.08
CA LEU A 106 -6.43 -16.99 17.26
C LEU A 106 -5.55 -16.15 18.19
N ASN A 107 -5.40 -14.87 17.89
CA ASN A 107 -4.58 -13.93 18.67
C ASN A 107 -5.10 -13.66 20.10
N ALA A 108 -6.29 -14.16 20.45
CA ALA A 108 -6.87 -14.07 21.79
C ALA A 108 -6.37 -15.19 22.75
N PHE A 109 -5.84 -16.28 22.20
CA PHE A 109 -5.36 -17.43 22.96
C PHE A 109 -3.83 -17.49 22.98
N SER A 110 -3.30 -17.94 24.11
CA SER A 110 -1.85 -18.11 24.35
C SER A 110 -1.24 -19.28 23.55
N THR A 111 -2.03 -20.33 23.31
CA THR A 111 -1.64 -21.52 22.54
C THR A 111 -2.65 -21.79 21.43
N LYS A 112 -2.25 -22.60 20.44
CA LYS A 112 -3.17 -23.22 19.49
C LYS A 112 -4.13 -24.14 20.28
N ILE A 113 -5.35 -24.33 19.79
CA ILE A 113 -6.43 -25.07 20.49
C ILE A 113 -6.97 -26.19 19.59
N PRO A 114 -7.06 -27.45 20.06
CA PRO A 114 -7.61 -28.56 19.28
C PRO A 114 -9.03 -28.25 18.79
N ILE A 115 -9.31 -28.49 17.49
CA ILE A 115 -10.59 -28.09 16.88
C ILE A 115 -11.80 -28.74 17.56
N MET A 116 -11.68 -29.99 18.01
CA MET A 116 -12.77 -30.73 18.68
C MET A 116 -13.24 -30.07 19.98
N ILE A 117 -12.33 -29.44 20.74
CA ILE A 117 -12.68 -28.69 21.95
C ILE A 117 -13.50 -27.45 21.58
N VAL A 118 -13.16 -26.78 20.47
CA VAL A 118 -13.91 -25.63 19.96
C VAL A 118 -15.32 -26.06 19.52
N MET A 119 -15.46 -27.19 18.83
CA MET A 119 -16.77 -27.74 18.44
C MET A 119 -17.62 -28.06 19.68
N LYS A 120 -17.06 -28.73 20.69
CA LYS A 120 -17.77 -29.00 21.97
C LYS A 120 -18.14 -27.72 22.71
N ALA A 121 -17.27 -26.69 22.72
CA ALA A 121 -17.58 -25.37 23.30
C ALA A 121 -18.70 -24.63 22.53
N MET A 122 -18.80 -24.82 21.22
CA MET A 122 -19.91 -24.32 20.38
C MET A 122 -21.22 -25.10 20.56
N GLY A 123 -21.24 -26.17 21.36
CA GLY A 123 -22.42 -26.98 21.67
C GLY A 123 -22.48 -28.33 20.94
N MET A 124 -21.56 -28.62 20.02
CA MET A 124 -21.48 -29.90 19.32
C MET A 124 -20.84 -30.97 20.23
N LEU A 125 -21.63 -31.55 21.12
CA LEU A 125 -21.16 -32.54 22.09
C LEU A 125 -20.79 -33.87 21.44
N SER A 126 -21.52 -34.27 20.39
CA SER A 126 -21.36 -35.56 19.72
C SER A 126 -20.25 -35.52 18.68
N ASP A 127 -19.20 -36.33 18.87
CA ASP A 127 -18.11 -36.43 17.90
C ASP A 127 -18.59 -37.05 16.56
N GLN A 128 -19.64 -37.88 16.60
CA GLN A 128 -20.32 -38.38 15.40
C GLN A 128 -20.99 -37.24 14.61
N GLU A 129 -21.59 -36.26 15.28
CA GLU A 129 -22.21 -35.10 14.65
C GLU A 129 -21.15 -34.20 14.00
N VAL A 130 -20.03 -33.97 14.69
CA VAL A 130 -18.88 -33.22 14.14
C VAL A 130 -18.33 -33.89 12.87
N VAL A 131 -18.09 -35.20 12.90
CA VAL A 131 -17.65 -35.96 11.70
C VAL A 131 -18.70 -35.86 10.59
N GLN A 132 -20.00 -36.07 10.90
CA GLN A 132 -21.07 -36.02 9.91
C GLN A 132 -21.28 -34.64 9.28
N MET A 133 -20.98 -33.55 9.99
CA MET A 133 -20.95 -32.20 9.41
C MET A 133 -19.78 -32.04 8.44
N VAL A 134 -18.55 -32.39 8.88
CA VAL A 134 -17.34 -32.25 8.04
C VAL A 134 -17.44 -33.13 6.77
N GLY A 135 -18.05 -34.31 6.87
CA GLY A 135 -18.52 -35.02 5.69
C GLY A 135 -18.99 -36.46 5.95
N ARG A 136 -19.76 -36.99 4.99
CA ARG A 136 -20.24 -38.40 5.02
C ARG A 136 -19.23 -39.41 4.42
N ASP A 137 -18.12 -38.93 3.87
CA ASP A 137 -17.06 -39.77 3.34
C ASP A 137 -16.17 -40.30 4.49
N PRO A 138 -15.93 -41.62 4.61
CA PRO A 138 -15.08 -42.19 5.66
C PRO A 138 -13.68 -41.58 5.78
N ARG A 139 -13.14 -41.02 4.68
CA ARG A 139 -11.81 -40.38 4.65
C ARG A 139 -11.72 -39.18 5.59
N TYR A 140 -12.80 -38.42 5.77
CA TYR A 140 -12.85 -37.32 6.74
C TYR A 140 -12.89 -37.82 8.18
N GLY A 141 -13.53 -38.98 8.42
CA GLY A 141 -13.49 -39.67 9.72
C GLY A 141 -12.07 -40.06 10.12
N SER A 142 -11.30 -40.67 9.20
CA SER A 142 -9.88 -40.99 9.44
C SER A 142 -9.00 -39.75 9.64
N LEU A 143 -9.29 -38.64 8.94
CA LEU A 143 -8.54 -37.38 9.09
C LEU A 143 -8.80 -36.68 10.43
N LEU A 144 -10.02 -36.80 10.97
CA LEU A 144 -10.40 -36.22 12.26
C LEU A 144 -9.96 -37.08 13.46
N LEU A 145 -9.75 -38.39 13.27
CA LEU A 145 -9.46 -39.33 14.36
C LEU A 145 -8.32 -38.90 15.29
N PRO A 146 -7.13 -38.44 14.82
CA PRO A 146 -6.06 -37.96 15.72
C PRO A 146 -6.45 -36.74 16.55
N SER A 147 -7.40 -35.92 16.07
CA SER A 147 -7.92 -34.74 16.77
C SER A 147 -9.02 -35.11 17.78
N ILE A 148 -9.77 -36.18 17.53
CA ILE A 148 -10.75 -36.76 18.47
C ILE A 148 -10.02 -37.45 19.62
N GLU A 149 -8.99 -38.26 19.32
CA GLU A 149 -8.13 -38.89 20.32
C GLU A 149 -7.43 -37.87 21.24
N GLU A 150 -7.00 -36.74 20.69
CA GLU A 150 -6.45 -35.64 21.51
C GLU A 150 -7.49 -35.07 22.48
N CYS A 151 -8.73 -34.83 22.03
CA CYS A 151 -9.81 -34.34 22.88
C CYS A 151 -10.18 -35.33 24.01
N ALA A 152 -10.20 -36.63 23.69
CA ALA A 152 -10.42 -37.70 24.66
C ALA A 152 -9.26 -37.80 25.67
N SER A 153 -8.00 -37.67 25.23
CA SER A 153 -6.82 -37.68 26.11
C SER A 153 -6.81 -36.52 27.12
N LEU A 154 -7.42 -35.39 26.75
CA LEU A 154 -7.61 -34.22 27.62
C LEU A 154 -8.86 -34.33 28.52
N ASN A 155 -9.65 -35.41 28.39
CA ASN A 155 -10.87 -35.69 29.14
C ASN A 155 -11.97 -34.62 29.02
N ILE A 156 -12.08 -33.99 27.85
CA ILE A 156 -13.09 -32.95 27.56
C ILE A 156 -14.24 -33.57 26.78
N TYR A 157 -15.38 -33.73 27.43
CA TYR A 157 -16.58 -34.37 26.87
C TYR A 157 -17.79 -33.42 26.84
N GLY A 158 -17.94 -32.55 27.84
CA GLY A 158 -19.03 -31.58 27.95
C GLY A 158 -18.67 -30.16 27.50
N GLN A 159 -19.67 -29.38 27.07
CA GLN A 159 -19.51 -27.99 26.64
C GLN A 159 -18.90 -27.10 27.75
N GLN A 160 -19.34 -27.28 29.00
CA GLN A 160 -18.78 -26.52 30.13
C GLN A 160 -17.29 -26.82 30.34
N GLN A 161 -16.88 -28.10 30.30
CA GLN A 161 -15.46 -28.48 30.40
C GLN A 161 -14.63 -27.89 29.25
N ALA A 162 -15.21 -27.82 28.05
CA ALA A 162 -14.56 -27.19 26.90
C ALA A 162 -14.41 -25.67 27.10
N LEU A 163 -15.44 -24.98 27.61
CA LEU A 163 -15.39 -23.55 27.94
C LEU A 163 -14.36 -23.25 29.06
N GLU A 164 -14.37 -24.02 30.14
CA GLU A 164 -13.37 -23.93 31.23
C GLU A 164 -11.94 -24.13 30.68
N PHE A 165 -11.73 -25.10 29.79
CA PHE A 165 -10.44 -25.27 29.11
C PHE A 165 -10.07 -24.03 28.27
N LEU A 166 -10.99 -23.48 27.47
CA LEU A 166 -10.76 -22.26 26.69
C LEU A 166 -10.37 -21.09 27.59
N GLU A 167 -11.07 -20.88 28.71
CA GLU A 167 -10.78 -19.80 29.68
C GLU A 167 -9.34 -19.88 30.20
N THR A 168 -8.82 -21.07 30.54
CA THR A 168 -7.41 -21.23 30.96
C THR A 168 -6.38 -20.86 29.87
N LYS A 169 -6.80 -20.74 28.60
CA LYS A 169 -5.94 -20.39 27.46
C LYS A 169 -6.08 -18.95 26.99
N VAL A 170 -7.12 -18.23 27.40
CA VAL A 170 -7.32 -16.80 27.08
C VAL A 170 -6.17 -15.97 27.63
N LEU A 171 -5.64 -15.06 26.81
CA LEU A 171 -4.66 -14.06 27.25
C LEU A 171 -5.34 -12.99 28.12
N CYS A 172 -5.42 -13.26 29.43
CA CYS A 172 -6.04 -12.35 30.38
C CYS A 172 -5.20 -11.06 30.56
N GLY A 173 -5.65 -9.97 29.93
CA GLY A 173 -5.25 -8.59 30.23
C GLY A 173 -4.45 -7.85 29.16
N LYS A 174 -5.07 -6.80 28.60
CA LYS A 174 -4.43 -5.60 27.99
C LYS A 174 -3.14 -5.84 27.18
N CYS A 175 -3.17 -6.75 26.20
CA CYS A 175 -2.06 -7.02 25.31
C CYS A 175 -1.83 -5.90 24.26
N ASN A 176 -1.07 -4.87 24.65
CA ASN A 176 -0.15 -4.22 23.71
C ASN A 176 0.96 -5.23 23.37
N GLY A 177 1.09 -5.63 22.11
CA GLY A 177 2.07 -6.61 21.66
C GLY A 177 2.12 -6.69 20.14
N ASN A 178 3.31 -6.90 19.59
CA ASN A 178 3.56 -6.81 18.15
C ASN A 178 2.97 -7.99 17.37
N TYR A 179 2.40 -7.69 16.19
CA TYR A 179 1.84 -8.68 15.28
C TYR A 179 2.94 -9.44 14.52
N THR A 180 3.11 -10.73 14.81
CA THR A 180 3.88 -11.65 13.96
C THR A 180 2.96 -12.29 12.92
N HIS A 181 2.97 -11.73 11.70
CA HIS A 181 2.31 -12.33 10.55
C HIS A 181 3.03 -13.62 10.13
N ILE A 182 2.67 -14.73 10.76
CA ILE A 182 3.05 -16.07 10.31
C ILE A 182 2.23 -16.38 9.05
N PHE A 183 2.82 -16.12 7.90
CA PHE A 183 2.40 -16.69 6.63
C PHE A 183 2.75 -18.19 6.61
N GLY A 184 1.85 -18.98 6.04
CA GLY A 184 1.95 -20.41 5.83
C GLY A 184 0.78 -20.78 4.93
N ASP A 185 1.05 -21.47 3.83
CA ASP A 185 0.17 -21.37 2.67
C ASP A 185 -1.05 -22.30 2.77
N ALA A 186 -2.22 -21.69 2.63
CA ALA A 186 -3.40 -22.39 2.14
C ALA A 186 -3.28 -22.42 0.62
N VAL A 187 -3.54 -23.56 -0.04
CA VAL A 187 -3.62 -23.63 -1.51
C VAL A 187 -4.98 -23.10 -1.99
N MET A 188 -5.26 -21.85 -1.61
CA MET A 188 -6.28 -20.98 -2.18
C MET A 188 -5.54 -19.76 -2.69
N THR A 189 -5.53 -19.54 -4.00
CA THR A 189 -4.67 -18.52 -4.62
C THR A 189 -5.07 -17.13 -4.12
N LEU A 190 -4.26 -16.56 -3.23
CA LEU A 190 -4.41 -15.20 -2.67
C LEU A 190 -4.40 -14.11 -3.76
N ASP A 191 -3.95 -14.47 -4.97
CA ASP A 191 -3.91 -13.62 -6.14
C ASP A 191 -5.12 -13.68 -7.08
N TYR A 192 -6.04 -14.61 -6.83
CA TYR A 192 -7.36 -14.61 -7.48
C TYR A 192 -8.16 -13.36 -7.11
N VAL A 193 -8.75 -12.66 -8.08
CA VAL A 193 -9.37 -11.33 -7.83
C VAL A 193 -10.71 -11.42 -7.09
N GLY A 194 -11.49 -12.49 -7.27
CA GLY A 194 -12.69 -12.76 -6.49
C GLY A 194 -12.43 -12.99 -4.98
N ASN A 195 -11.17 -13.18 -4.57
CA ASN A 195 -10.72 -13.20 -3.16
C ASN A 195 -10.25 -11.82 -2.65
N LYS A 196 -10.13 -10.82 -3.53
CA LYS A 196 -9.71 -9.44 -3.20
C LYS A 196 -10.95 -8.55 -3.10
N ARG A 197 -10.86 -7.47 -2.33
CA ARG A 197 -11.94 -6.50 -2.12
C ARG A 197 -11.38 -5.08 -2.19
N LEU A 198 -12.12 -4.16 -2.80
CA LEU A 198 -11.70 -2.78 -3.02
C LEU A 198 -12.26 -1.85 -1.93
N GLU A 199 -11.44 -1.48 -0.94
CA GLU A 199 -11.84 -0.49 0.07
C GLU A 199 -11.84 0.93 -0.53
N LEU A 200 -13.04 1.46 -0.82
CA LEU A 200 -13.25 2.74 -1.51
C LEU A 200 -12.98 3.96 -0.61
N SER A 201 -12.82 5.13 -1.24
CA SER A 201 -12.56 6.41 -0.55
C SER A 201 -13.62 6.75 0.50
N GLY A 202 -14.90 6.56 0.21
CA GLY A 202 -16.01 6.76 1.16
C GLY A 202 -15.94 5.83 2.37
N GLN A 203 -15.68 4.54 2.14
CA GLN A 203 -15.51 3.53 3.19
C GLN A 203 -14.32 3.87 4.11
N LEU A 204 -13.21 4.32 3.55
CA LEU A 204 -12.06 4.82 4.32
C LEU A 204 -12.46 6.04 5.16
N ILE A 205 -13.02 7.08 4.54
CA ILE A 205 -13.42 8.32 5.22
C ILE A 205 -14.40 8.03 6.37
N SER A 206 -15.34 7.10 6.20
CA SER A 206 -16.26 6.67 7.25
C SER A 206 -15.53 6.15 8.50
N LEU A 207 -14.55 5.24 8.34
CA LEU A 207 -13.75 4.70 9.46
C LEU A 207 -12.94 5.78 10.20
N LEU A 208 -12.41 6.77 9.48
CA LEU A 208 -11.68 7.89 10.08
C LEU A 208 -12.63 8.88 10.77
N PHE A 209 -13.77 9.21 10.16
CA PHE A 209 -14.79 10.06 10.77
C PHE A 209 -15.32 9.44 12.05
N GLU A 210 -15.60 8.14 12.06
CA GLU A 210 -16.06 7.42 13.24
C GLU A 210 -15.05 7.50 14.40
N ASP A 211 -13.76 7.28 14.15
CA ASP A 211 -12.76 7.35 15.22
C ASP A 211 -12.50 8.79 15.68
N LEU A 212 -12.53 9.78 14.78
CA LEU A 212 -12.47 11.20 15.15
C LEU A 212 -13.69 11.61 16.00
N PHE A 213 -14.89 11.20 15.62
CA PHE A 213 -16.12 11.50 16.34
C PHE A 213 -16.16 10.82 17.71
N LYS A 214 -15.86 9.51 17.78
CA LYS A 214 -15.82 8.77 19.05
C LYS A 214 -14.68 9.27 19.96
N SER A 215 -13.52 9.65 19.41
CA SER A 215 -12.43 10.29 20.17
C SER A 215 -12.78 11.68 20.68
N MET A 216 -13.47 12.50 19.87
CA MET A 216 -14.01 13.79 20.30
C MET A 216 -14.96 13.62 21.48
N ASN A 217 -15.89 12.65 21.41
CA ASN A 217 -16.83 12.36 22.48
C ASN A 217 -16.12 11.89 23.76
N THR A 218 -15.06 11.08 23.65
CA THR A 218 -14.25 10.66 24.82
C THR A 218 -13.48 11.84 25.44
N GLU A 219 -12.92 12.76 24.64
CA GLU A 219 -12.25 13.97 25.15
C GLU A 219 -13.23 14.97 25.78
N ILE A 220 -14.45 15.11 25.22
CA ILE A 220 -15.53 15.90 25.81
C ILE A 220 -15.95 15.29 27.16
N GLN A 221 -16.21 13.98 27.22
CA GLN A 221 -16.53 13.27 28.47
C GLN A 221 -15.43 13.48 29.53
N ARG A 222 -14.16 13.29 29.15
CA ARG A 222 -13.00 13.52 30.05
C ARG A 222 -12.93 14.96 30.55
N HIS A 223 -13.33 15.94 29.73
CA HIS A 223 -13.38 17.34 30.13
C HIS A 223 -14.55 17.62 31.10
N ILE A 224 -15.73 17.07 30.83
CA ILE A 224 -16.92 17.12 31.71
C ILE A 224 -16.57 16.51 33.09
N ASP A 225 -15.98 15.31 33.12
CA ASP A 225 -15.58 14.63 34.36
C ASP A 225 -14.59 15.44 35.20
N LEU A 226 -13.70 16.20 34.57
CA LEU A 226 -12.74 17.08 35.25
C LEU A 226 -13.36 18.39 35.75
N LEU A 227 -14.49 18.82 35.17
CA LEU A 227 -15.25 19.98 35.62
C LEU A 227 -16.22 19.62 36.75
N LEU A 228 -16.98 18.53 36.62
CA LEU A 228 -17.94 18.06 37.63
C LEU A 228 -17.28 17.62 38.95
N ARG A 229 -15.97 17.33 38.95
CA ARG A 229 -15.17 17.10 40.17
C ARG A 229 -14.87 18.37 40.97
N LYS A 230 -15.12 19.57 40.43
CA LYS A 230 -14.89 20.84 41.15
C LYS A 230 -16.07 21.14 42.10
N PRO A 231 -15.83 21.76 43.27
CA PRO A 231 -16.88 21.99 44.27
C PRO A 231 -17.90 23.08 43.90
N SER A 232 -17.68 23.84 42.82
CA SER A 232 -18.56 24.92 42.34
C SER A 232 -19.81 24.37 41.64
N ARG A 233 -20.78 23.89 42.43
CA ARG A 233 -22.04 23.25 41.96
C ARG A 233 -23.16 24.23 41.57
N SER A 234 -22.94 25.54 41.67
CA SER A 234 -23.99 26.57 41.57
C SER A 234 -24.24 27.14 40.16
N SER A 235 -23.39 26.83 39.18
CA SER A 235 -23.59 27.20 37.78
C SER A 235 -24.27 26.06 37.01
N ALA A 236 -25.31 26.38 36.22
CA ALA A 236 -25.88 25.42 35.27
C ALA A 236 -24.80 24.96 34.27
N PHE A 237 -24.73 23.65 34.03
CA PHE A 237 -23.70 23.07 33.15
C PHE A 237 -24.24 22.93 31.72
N ASP A 238 -23.58 23.60 30.77
CA ASP A 238 -23.93 23.59 29.35
C ASP A 238 -22.85 22.85 28.55
N ILE A 239 -23.23 21.75 27.92
CA ILE A 239 -22.33 20.90 27.13
C ILE A 239 -21.90 21.62 25.84
N SER A 240 -22.74 22.50 25.27
CA SER A 240 -22.49 23.14 23.97
C SER A 240 -21.19 23.95 23.95
N GLN A 241 -20.89 24.63 25.06
CA GLN A 241 -19.70 25.47 25.24
C GLN A 241 -18.37 24.68 25.29
N HIS A 242 -18.44 23.35 25.44
CA HIS A 242 -17.26 22.49 25.50
C HIS A 242 -16.97 21.74 24.19
N PHE A 243 -17.78 21.90 23.14
CA PHE A 243 -17.49 21.34 21.82
C PHE A 243 -16.34 22.07 21.11
N LYS A 244 -15.27 21.33 20.79
CA LYS A 244 -14.16 21.82 19.97
C LYS A 244 -14.42 21.50 18.50
N GLY A 245 -15.20 22.33 17.80
CA GLY A 245 -15.60 22.11 16.40
C GLY A 245 -14.43 21.80 15.45
N ASP A 246 -13.28 22.43 15.68
CA ASP A 246 -12.01 22.20 14.99
C ASP A 246 -11.51 20.74 14.97
N PHE A 247 -11.91 19.89 15.92
CA PHE A 247 -11.27 18.59 16.15
C PHE A 247 -11.40 17.65 14.96
N ILE A 248 -12.62 17.53 14.41
CA ILE A 248 -12.89 16.67 13.26
C ILE A 248 -12.25 17.27 12.01
N THR A 249 -12.41 18.58 11.76
CA THR A 249 -11.84 19.29 10.61
C THR A 249 -10.32 19.11 10.53
N LYS A 250 -9.59 19.38 11.63
CA LYS A 250 -8.12 19.25 11.67
C LYS A 250 -7.66 17.79 11.60
N GLY A 251 -8.48 16.84 12.05
CA GLY A 251 -8.25 15.41 11.87
C GLY A 251 -8.33 14.99 10.40
N LEU A 252 -9.43 15.34 9.73
CA LEU A 252 -9.66 15.04 8.31
C LEU A 252 -8.65 15.73 7.41
N GLU A 253 -8.41 17.04 7.58
CA GLU A 253 -7.41 17.78 6.80
C GLU A 253 -6.02 17.15 6.91
N ARG A 254 -5.58 16.79 8.13
CA ARG A 254 -4.27 16.17 8.36
C ARG A 254 -4.15 14.79 7.71
N ALA A 255 -5.16 13.94 7.81
CA ALA A 255 -5.14 12.61 7.20
C ALA A 255 -5.10 12.71 5.67
N LEU A 256 -5.94 13.57 5.09
CA LEU A 256 -6.00 13.80 3.65
C LEU A 256 -4.75 14.48 3.09
N SER A 257 -4.17 15.45 3.80
CA SER A 257 -3.00 16.21 3.31
C SER A 257 -1.66 15.48 3.51
N THR A 258 -1.58 14.53 4.45
CA THR A 258 -0.34 13.77 4.71
C THR A 258 -0.38 12.33 4.18
N GLY A 259 -1.54 11.84 3.75
CA GLY A 259 -1.74 10.46 3.31
C GLY A 259 -1.54 9.40 4.40
N ASN A 260 -1.42 9.81 5.66
CA ASN A 260 -1.21 8.93 6.81
C ASN A 260 -2.52 8.71 7.56
N TRP A 261 -3.02 7.48 7.49
CA TRP A 261 -4.27 7.02 8.07
C TRP A 261 -3.94 6.14 9.28
N ASN A 262 -3.68 6.82 10.40
CA ASN A 262 -3.46 6.20 11.70
C ASN A 262 -4.77 6.27 12.51
N VAL A 263 -5.51 5.15 12.54
CA VAL A 263 -6.81 5.01 13.19
C VAL A 263 -6.68 3.98 14.30
N GLN A 264 -6.57 4.46 15.54
CA GLN A 264 -6.11 3.64 16.67
C GLN A 264 -7.15 2.60 17.08
N ARG A 265 -8.43 2.96 17.02
CA ARG A 265 -9.57 2.07 17.30
C ARG A 265 -9.55 0.77 16.48
N PHE A 266 -9.28 0.90 15.19
CA PHE A 266 -9.20 -0.24 14.26
C PHE A 266 -7.77 -0.76 14.08
N LYS A 267 -6.80 -0.26 14.87
CA LYS A 267 -5.37 -0.59 14.82
C LYS A 267 -4.77 -0.51 13.41
N MET A 268 -5.20 0.49 12.63
CA MET A 268 -4.80 0.71 11.25
C MET A 268 -3.74 1.82 11.19
N ASP A 269 -2.55 1.54 10.68
CA ASP A 269 -1.49 2.54 10.41
C ASP A 269 -1.05 2.47 8.94
N ARG A 270 -1.87 3.04 8.05
CA ARG A 270 -1.61 3.08 6.59
C ARG A 270 -0.95 4.38 6.18
N LYS A 271 -0.03 4.34 5.22
CA LYS A 271 0.76 5.50 4.76
C LYS A 271 0.75 5.61 3.24
N GLY A 272 0.71 6.84 2.72
CA GLY A 272 0.63 7.10 1.28
C GLY A 272 -0.72 6.76 0.64
N MET A 273 -1.81 6.80 1.42
CA MET A 273 -3.18 6.52 0.96
C MET A 273 -3.75 7.62 0.05
N THR A 274 -3.34 8.88 0.26
CA THR A 274 -3.62 9.99 -0.66
C THR A 274 -2.36 10.37 -1.42
N GLN A 275 -2.55 10.81 -2.66
CA GLN A 275 -1.50 11.24 -3.58
C GLN A 275 -1.96 12.54 -4.26
N VAL A 276 -1.02 13.42 -4.62
CA VAL A 276 -1.35 14.62 -5.40
C VAL A 276 -1.82 14.18 -6.78
N LEU A 277 -2.90 14.76 -7.30
CA LEU A 277 -3.48 14.37 -8.59
C LEU A 277 -2.60 14.82 -9.78
N ALA A 278 -2.35 13.93 -10.74
CA ALA A 278 -1.38 14.15 -11.82
C ALA A 278 -1.91 15.01 -12.99
N ARG A 279 -1.79 16.33 -12.86
CA ARG A 279 -2.22 17.32 -13.86
C ARG A 279 -1.21 17.54 -15.01
N LEU A 280 -0.70 16.45 -15.60
CA LEU A 280 0.25 16.49 -16.73
C LEU A 280 -0.45 16.43 -18.10
N SER A 281 -1.58 15.73 -18.15
CA SER A 281 -2.52 15.69 -19.27
C SER A 281 -3.90 15.32 -18.72
N PHE A 282 -4.94 15.47 -19.53
CA PHE A 282 -6.29 15.02 -19.18
C PHE A 282 -6.31 13.53 -18.83
N ILE A 283 -5.71 12.71 -19.69
CA ILE A 283 -5.54 11.25 -19.50
C ILE A 283 -4.73 10.93 -18.24
N GLY A 284 -3.61 11.63 -18.03
CA GLY A 284 -2.78 11.44 -16.83
C GLY A 284 -3.50 11.80 -15.52
N THR A 285 -4.58 12.59 -15.60
CA THR A 285 -5.50 12.80 -14.48
C THR A 285 -6.42 11.59 -14.32
N LEU A 286 -7.09 11.13 -15.39
CA LEU A 286 -8.05 10.02 -15.34
C LEU A 286 -7.41 8.70 -14.89
N GLY A 287 -6.24 8.32 -15.45
CA GLY A 287 -5.43 7.16 -15.03
C GLY A 287 -4.73 7.30 -13.67
N HIS A 288 -5.02 8.38 -12.93
CA HIS A 288 -4.73 8.50 -11.51
C HIS A 288 -6.00 8.31 -10.67
N MET A 289 -7.18 8.66 -11.21
CA MET A 289 -8.48 8.47 -10.55
C MET A 289 -8.96 7.01 -10.58
N THR A 290 -8.70 6.27 -11.67
CA THR A 290 -9.05 4.83 -11.80
C THR A 290 -8.03 3.88 -11.18
N ARG A 291 -7.07 4.39 -10.38
CA ARG A 291 -5.92 3.63 -9.89
C ARG A 291 -6.20 2.87 -8.60
N ILE A 292 -5.85 1.59 -8.60
CA ILE A 292 -5.81 0.71 -7.44
C ILE A 292 -4.35 0.54 -6.96
N GLN A 293 -4.14 0.64 -5.65
CA GLN A 293 -2.85 0.37 -5.01
C GLN A 293 -3.01 -0.65 -3.87
N PRO A 294 -2.33 -1.82 -3.93
CA PRO A 294 -2.34 -2.80 -2.86
C PRO A 294 -1.49 -2.35 -1.67
N GLN A 295 -1.81 -2.88 -0.49
CA GLN A 295 -1.14 -2.59 0.79
C GLN A 295 0.13 -3.43 0.99
N PHE A 296 0.80 -3.83 -0.09
CA PHE A 296 2.00 -4.67 -0.07
C PHE A 296 3.27 -3.81 -0.05
N GLU A 297 4.30 -4.25 0.67
CA GLU A 297 5.60 -3.58 0.65
C GLU A 297 6.28 -3.75 -0.73
N LYS A 298 6.42 -2.64 -1.45
CA LYS A 298 6.92 -2.60 -2.84
C LYS A 298 8.33 -3.18 -3.00
N SER A 299 9.12 -3.12 -1.92
CA SER A 299 10.49 -3.64 -1.80
C SER A 299 10.60 -5.16 -1.98
N ARG A 300 9.55 -5.94 -1.68
CA ARG A 300 9.61 -7.40 -1.78
C ARG A 300 9.43 -7.85 -3.23
N LYS A 301 10.45 -8.51 -3.78
CA LYS A 301 10.47 -9.07 -5.14
C LYS A 301 9.73 -10.42 -5.24
N VAL A 302 8.46 -10.45 -4.84
CA VAL A 302 7.57 -11.62 -5.08
C VAL A 302 6.95 -11.49 -6.47
N SER A 303 6.97 -12.56 -7.27
CA SER A 303 6.43 -12.60 -8.63
C SER A 303 4.92 -12.81 -8.69
N GLY A 304 4.37 -13.75 -7.90
CA GLY A 304 2.93 -14.12 -7.88
C GLY A 304 1.94 -12.94 -7.92
N PRO A 305 1.97 -12.01 -6.94
CA PRO A 305 1.04 -10.87 -6.87
C PRO A 305 1.31 -9.78 -7.92
N ARG A 306 2.40 -9.90 -8.69
CA ARG A 306 2.75 -9.01 -9.80
C ARG A 306 2.38 -9.59 -11.16
N ALA A 307 2.15 -10.90 -11.24
CA ALA A 307 1.76 -11.55 -12.47
C ALA A 307 0.37 -11.06 -12.94
N LEU A 308 0.16 -11.12 -14.25
CA LEU A 308 -1.16 -10.93 -14.84
C LEU A 308 -1.97 -12.21 -14.59
N GLN A 309 -3.02 -12.13 -13.76
CA GLN A 309 -3.91 -13.23 -13.45
C GLN A 309 -5.09 -13.24 -14.46
N PRO A 310 -5.54 -14.41 -14.96
CA PRO A 310 -6.70 -14.47 -15.86
C PRO A 310 -7.99 -13.95 -15.24
N SER A 311 -8.19 -14.17 -13.94
CA SER A 311 -9.38 -13.74 -13.17
C SER A 311 -9.51 -12.24 -12.93
N GLN A 312 -8.84 -11.41 -13.73
CA GLN A 312 -9.03 -9.95 -13.75
C GLN A 312 -9.56 -9.45 -15.09
N TRP A 313 -9.92 -10.35 -16.01
CA TRP A 313 -10.60 -10.03 -17.27
C TRP A 313 -11.76 -9.08 -17.01
N GLY A 314 -11.87 -7.99 -17.79
CA GLY A 314 -12.92 -6.97 -17.60
C GLY A 314 -12.88 -6.13 -16.31
N MET A 315 -12.22 -6.61 -15.25
CA MET A 315 -12.13 -5.94 -13.95
C MET A 315 -10.94 -4.97 -13.86
N LEU A 316 -9.78 -5.37 -14.40
CA LEU A 316 -8.53 -4.60 -14.31
C LEU A 316 -7.84 -4.55 -15.66
N CYS A 317 -7.35 -3.37 -16.05
CA CYS A 317 -6.65 -3.21 -17.31
C CYS A 317 -5.35 -4.03 -17.32
N PRO A 318 -5.13 -4.90 -18.33
CA PRO A 318 -3.94 -5.75 -18.39
C PRO A 318 -2.65 -5.00 -18.73
N CYS A 319 -2.75 -3.80 -19.30
CA CYS A 319 -1.60 -3.03 -19.80
C CYS A 319 -1.25 -1.80 -18.92
N ASP A 320 -2.20 -1.23 -18.19
CA ASP A 320 -2.03 0.04 -17.47
C ASP A 320 -1.42 -0.20 -16.06
N THR A 321 -0.14 -0.56 -16.05
CA THR A 321 0.69 -0.74 -14.85
C THR A 321 2.03 0.01 -14.99
N PRO A 322 2.54 0.69 -13.94
CA PRO A 322 3.81 1.42 -14.02
C PRO A 322 5.02 0.48 -14.01
N GLU A 323 5.96 0.69 -14.94
CA GLU A 323 7.23 -0.03 -14.98
C GLU A 323 8.08 0.21 -13.71
N GLY A 324 8.95 -0.76 -13.36
CA GLY A 324 9.85 -0.68 -12.22
C GLY A 324 9.29 -1.32 -10.93
N GLU A 325 9.65 -0.78 -9.76
CA GLU A 325 9.32 -1.36 -8.45
C GLU A 325 7.81 -1.52 -8.19
N ALA A 326 6.98 -0.70 -8.83
CA ALA A 326 5.52 -0.73 -8.71
C ALA A 326 4.82 -1.68 -9.72
N CYS A 327 5.56 -2.27 -10.66
CA CYS A 327 5.03 -3.13 -11.72
C CYS A 327 4.26 -4.32 -11.16
N GLY A 328 3.08 -4.56 -11.73
CA GLY A 328 2.13 -5.61 -11.34
C GLY A 328 1.41 -5.37 -10.01
N LEU A 329 1.93 -4.50 -9.14
CA LEU A 329 1.27 -4.11 -7.89
C LEU A 329 0.25 -2.99 -8.13
N VAL A 330 0.67 -1.88 -8.74
CA VAL A 330 -0.25 -0.79 -9.12
C VAL A 330 -0.93 -1.17 -10.42
N LYS A 331 -2.26 -1.13 -10.43
CA LYS A 331 -3.12 -1.46 -11.58
C LYS A 331 -4.23 -0.43 -11.68
N ASN A 332 -4.81 -0.24 -12.87
CA ASN A 332 -5.99 0.59 -13.07
C ASN A 332 -7.21 -0.28 -13.41
N LEU A 333 -8.41 0.20 -13.06
CA LEU A 333 -9.69 -0.41 -13.49
C LEU A 333 -9.81 -0.42 -15.02
N ALA A 334 -10.62 -1.35 -15.55
CA ALA A 334 -11.02 -1.33 -16.95
C ALA A 334 -12.13 -0.27 -17.19
N LEU A 335 -12.70 -0.20 -18.40
CA LEU A 335 -13.67 0.85 -18.73
C LEU A 335 -15.10 0.62 -18.20
N MET A 336 -15.51 -0.65 -18.08
CA MET A 336 -16.89 -1.03 -17.71
C MET A 336 -17.04 -1.58 -16.28
N THR A 337 -15.96 -1.68 -15.52
CA THR A 337 -15.97 -2.31 -14.19
C THR A 337 -16.82 -1.53 -13.19
N HIS A 338 -17.89 -2.15 -12.69
CA HIS A 338 -18.64 -1.63 -11.54
C HIS A 338 -18.00 -2.06 -10.21
N VAL A 339 -18.19 -1.26 -9.14
CA VAL A 339 -17.69 -1.60 -7.79
C VAL A 339 -18.79 -1.37 -6.77
N THR A 340 -19.30 -2.45 -6.19
CA THR A 340 -20.48 -2.41 -5.30
C THR A 340 -20.30 -1.53 -4.07
N THR A 341 -21.39 -0.89 -3.65
CA THR A 341 -21.55 -0.25 -2.34
C THR A 341 -22.50 -1.07 -1.45
N ASP A 342 -22.47 -0.81 -0.14
CA ASP A 342 -23.31 -1.51 0.84
C ASP A 342 -24.76 -0.93 0.93
N GLU A 343 -25.20 -0.16 -0.05
CA GLU A 343 -26.51 0.53 -0.09
C GLU A 343 -27.36 -0.01 -1.24
N GLU A 344 -28.67 -0.20 -1.00
CA GLU A 344 -29.62 -0.62 -2.04
C GLU A 344 -30.05 0.59 -2.88
N GLU A 345 -29.75 0.59 -4.17
CA GLU A 345 -30.18 1.66 -5.08
C GLU A 345 -31.69 1.57 -5.35
N GLY A 346 -32.45 2.49 -4.75
CA GLY A 346 -33.89 2.58 -4.93
C GLY A 346 -34.29 2.86 -6.39
N PRO A 347 -35.44 2.33 -6.87
CA PRO A 347 -35.82 2.41 -8.28
C PRO A 347 -36.15 3.85 -8.72
N LEU A 348 -35.17 4.54 -9.31
CA LEU A 348 -35.38 5.77 -10.06
C LEU A 348 -36.24 5.50 -11.30
N ILE A 349 -37.48 5.97 -11.31
CA ILE A 349 -38.40 5.84 -12.46
C ILE A 349 -38.21 7.02 -13.40
N SER A 350 -37.74 6.76 -14.62
CA SER A 350 -37.73 7.72 -15.72
C SER A 350 -39.17 8.09 -16.09
N LEU A 351 -39.55 9.36 -15.91
CA LEU A 351 -40.92 9.84 -16.16
C LEU A 351 -41.20 10.10 -17.66
N ASP A 352 -40.16 10.22 -18.48
CA ASP A 352 -40.24 10.77 -19.84
C ASP A 352 -40.31 9.71 -20.96
N GLY A 353 -40.46 8.42 -20.61
CA GLY A 353 -40.61 7.31 -21.57
C GLY A 353 -39.35 6.94 -22.36
N VAL A 354 -38.23 7.61 -22.11
CA VAL A 354 -36.91 7.22 -22.61
C VAL A 354 -36.31 6.19 -21.65
N ARG A 355 -35.95 5.01 -22.18
CA ARG A 355 -35.25 3.95 -21.43
C ARG A 355 -33.84 4.39 -21.05
N THR A 356 -33.47 4.26 -19.79
CA THR A 356 -32.08 4.38 -19.33
C THR A 356 -31.37 3.02 -19.36
N PHE A 357 -30.09 2.99 -19.04
CA PHE A 357 -29.31 1.75 -18.89
C PHE A 357 -29.92 0.84 -17.81
N ASP A 358 -30.40 1.43 -16.72
CA ASP A 358 -30.97 0.74 -15.56
C ASP A 358 -32.29 0.03 -15.87
N ASP A 359 -33.01 0.48 -16.90
CA ASP A 359 -34.23 -0.20 -17.37
C ASP A 359 -33.91 -1.54 -18.07
N PHE A 360 -32.70 -1.72 -18.62
CA PHE A 360 -32.26 -3.02 -19.15
C PHE A 360 -31.87 -4.01 -18.05
N LEU A 361 -31.34 -3.53 -16.93
CA LEU A 361 -31.15 -4.33 -15.71
C LEU A 361 -32.51 -4.79 -15.15
N ARG A 362 -33.50 -3.89 -15.10
CA ARG A 362 -34.87 -4.19 -14.62
C ARG A 362 -35.65 -5.15 -15.52
N ASP A 363 -35.49 -5.03 -16.84
CA ASP A 363 -36.07 -5.96 -17.82
C ASP A 363 -35.37 -7.34 -17.83
N GLY A 364 -34.26 -7.52 -17.10
CA GLY A 364 -33.47 -8.76 -17.09
C GLY A 364 -32.72 -9.03 -18.40
N LEU A 365 -32.42 -7.97 -19.16
CA LEU A 365 -31.67 -8.04 -20.42
C LEU A 365 -30.16 -7.90 -20.22
N ILE A 366 -29.77 -7.28 -19.10
CA ILE A 366 -28.38 -7.05 -18.67
C ILE A 366 -28.25 -7.51 -17.21
N GLU A 367 -27.12 -8.09 -16.85
CA GLU A 367 -26.80 -8.49 -15.47
C GLU A 367 -25.33 -8.15 -15.12
N TYR A 368 -25.10 -7.83 -13.84
CA TYR A 368 -23.77 -7.66 -13.26
C TYR A 368 -23.27 -9.01 -12.73
N LEU A 369 -22.08 -9.44 -13.14
CA LEU A 369 -21.43 -10.67 -12.63
C LEU A 369 -20.20 -10.34 -11.79
N ASP A 370 -20.09 -10.94 -10.60
CA ASP A 370 -18.83 -10.96 -9.83
C ASP A 370 -17.85 -12.01 -10.39
N VAL A 371 -16.55 -11.79 -10.17
CA VAL A 371 -15.46 -12.70 -10.57
C VAL A 371 -15.69 -14.14 -10.06
N ASN A 372 -16.39 -14.33 -8.94
CA ASN A 372 -16.72 -15.67 -8.44
C ASN A 372 -17.85 -16.35 -9.23
N GLU A 373 -18.78 -15.56 -9.79
CA GLU A 373 -19.93 -16.01 -10.58
C GLU A 373 -19.53 -16.28 -12.04
N GLU A 374 -18.59 -15.51 -12.58
CA GLU A 374 -17.95 -15.76 -13.90
C GLU A 374 -17.44 -17.20 -14.05
N ASN A 375 -16.94 -17.85 -12.97
CA ASN A 375 -16.49 -19.26 -13.02
C ASN A 375 -17.61 -20.25 -13.39
N ASN A 376 -18.87 -19.90 -13.11
CA ASN A 376 -20.05 -20.73 -13.35
C ASN A 376 -20.77 -20.32 -14.66
N ALA A 377 -20.34 -19.23 -15.30
CA ALA A 377 -20.90 -18.74 -16.56
C ALA A 377 -20.14 -19.32 -17.77
N LEU A 378 -20.82 -19.42 -18.91
CA LEU A 378 -20.18 -19.65 -20.20
C LEU A 378 -20.43 -18.44 -21.10
N ILE A 379 -19.42 -17.60 -21.20
CA ILE A 379 -19.46 -16.28 -21.84
C ILE A 379 -19.00 -16.42 -23.30
N ALA A 380 -19.76 -15.87 -24.25
CA ALA A 380 -19.29 -15.69 -25.63
C ALA A 380 -18.77 -14.27 -25.86
N LEU A 381 -17.65 -14.13 -26.60
CA LEU A 381 -17.07 -12.83 -26.94
C LEU A 381 -17.83 -12.10 -28.04
N TYR A 382 -18.53 -12.85 -28.90
CA TYR A 382 -19.33 -12.34 -30.02
C TYR A 382 -20.58 -13.18 -30.23
N GLU A 383 -21.67 -12.58 -30.72
CA GLU A 383 -22.93 -13.26 -31.01
C GLU A 383 -22.78 -14.49 -31.93
N GLY A 384 -21.84 -14.42 -32.89
CA GLY A 384 -21.57 -15.52 -33.83
C GLY A 384 -20.85 -16.73 -33.21
N GLU A 385 -20.33 -16.61 -31.99
CA GLU A 385 -19.69 -17.69 -31.23
C GLU A 385 -20.64 -18.32 -30.18
N ALA A 386 -21.82 -17.73 -29.98
CA ALA A 386 -22.80 -18.18 -29.00
C ALA A 386 -23.34 -19.59 -29.33
N LYS A 387 -23.59 -20.38 -28.27
CA LYS A 387 -24.06 -21.76 -28.34
C LYS A 387 -25.34 -21.92 -27.51
N PRO A 388 -26.11 -23.01 -27.66
CA PRO A 388 -27.23 -23.32 -26.75
C PRO A 388 -26.83 -23.47 -25.27
N GLU A 389 -25.53 -23.53 -24.98
CA GLU A 389 -24.92 -23.67 -23.65
C GLU A 389 -24.36 -22.35 -23.09
N THR A 390 -24.21 -21.29 -23.90
CA THR A 390 -23.64 -20.00 -23.44
C THR A 390 -24.69 -19.23 -22.64
N THR A 391 -24.34 -18.83 -21.41
CA THR A 391 -25.26 -18.12 -20.51
C THR A 391 -25.26 -16.60 -20.74
N HIS A 392 -24.12 -16.04 -21.13
CA HIS A 392 -23.93 -14.59 -21.29
C HIS A 392 -23.15 -14.24 -22.55
N ILE A 393 -23.25 -12.98 -22.99
CA ILE A 393 -22.47 -12.40 -24.09
C ILE A 393 -21.83 -11.08 -23.63
N GLU A 394 -20.54 -10.91 -23.93
CA GLU A 394 -19.78 -9.68 -23.68
C GLU A 394 -20.36 -8.50 -24.50
N ILE A 395 -20.52 -7.31 -23.92
CA ILE A 395 -21.07 -6.16 -24.69
C ILE A 395 -20.07 -5.66 -25.74
N GLU A 396 -18.81 -5.51 -25.35
CA GLU A 396 -17.74 -4.95 -26.18
C GLU A 396 -16.37 -5.39 -25.63
N PRO A 397 -15.71 -6.39 -26.25
CA PRO A 397 -14.42 -6.93 -25.77
C PRO A 397 -13.28 -5.90 -25.65
N LEU A 398 -13.37 -4.72 -26.29
CA LEU A 398 -12.40 -3.64 -26.14
C LEU A 398 -12.36 -3.06 -24.71
N THR A 399 -13.45 -3.16 -23.95
CA THR A 399 -13.63 -2.51 -22.64
C THR A 399 -12.71 -3.03 -21.53
N ILE A 400 -12.06 -4.17 -21.74
CA ILE A 400 -10.93 -4.69 -20.93
C ILE A 400 -9.76 -3.69 -20.83
N LEU A 401 -9.62 -2.77 -21.79
CA LEU A 401 -8.62 -1.71 -21.75
C LEU A 401 -9.12 -0.53 -20.91
N GLY A 402 -8.34 -0.12 -19.91
CA GLY A 402 -8.59 1.08 -19.12
C GLY A 402 -8.30 2.37 -19.89
N VAL A 403 -8.71 3.50 -19.31
CA VAL A 403 -8.73 4.84 -19.94
C VAL A 403 -7.40 5.25 -20.62
N CYS A 404 -6.24 4.88 -20.08
CA CYS A 404 -4.95 5.21 -20.71
C CYS A 404 -4.62 4.27 -21.88
N ALA A 405 -4.97 2.99 -21.77
CA ALA A 405 -4.66 1.96 -22.75
C ALA A 405 -5.55 2.07 -24.01
N GLY A 406 -6.79 2.54 -23.88
CA GLY A 406 -7.70 2.80 -25.01
C GLY A 406 -7.23 3.89 -25.99
N LEU A 407 -6.13 4.59 -25.70
CA LEU A 407 -5.51 5.58 -26.61
C LEU A 407 -4.52 4.97 -27.60
N ILE A 408 -4.10 3.72 -27.35
CA ILE A 408 -3.10 3.04 -28.18
C ILE A 408 -3.79 2.64 -29.48
N PRO A 409 -3.41 3.18 -30.65
CA PRO A 409 -3.99 2.75 -31.92
C PRO A 409 -3.58 1.30 -32.18
N PHE A 410 -4.56 0.45 -32.51
CA PHE A 410 -4.37 -0.99 -32.72
C PHE A 410 -3.57 -1.65 -31.56
N PRO A 411 -4.12 -1.67 -30.33
CA PRO A 411 -3.39 -2.11 -29.13
C PRO A 411 -2.96 -3.58 -29.23
N HIS A 412 -3.75 -4.39 -29.91
CA HIS A 412 -3.45 -5.79 -30.26
C HIS A 412 -2.25 -5.99 -31.22
N HIS A 413 -1.59 -4.90 -31.66
CA HIS A 413 -0.35 -4.91 -32.44
C HIS A 413 0.86 -4.25 -31.72
N ASN A 414 0.74 -3.73 -30.48
CA ASN A 414 1.69 -2.77 -29.88
C ASN A 414 2.11 -3.06 -28.40
N GLN A 415 3.14 -2.36 -27.89
CA GLN A 415 3.67 -2.41 -26.49
C GLN A 415 4.05 -0.97 -25.98
N VAL A 416 3.75 -0.55 -24.71
CA VAL A 416 3.67 0.88 -24.27
C VAL A 416 3.96 1.17 -22.74
N ALA A 417 4.42 2.39 -22.31
CA ALA A 417 4.60 2.85 -20.88
C ALA A 417 4.80 4.42 -20.59
N ALA A 418 4.75 4.88 -19.30
CA ALA A 418 5.34 6.14 -18.62
C ALA A 418 4.65 7.58 -18.68
N TYR A 419 4.82 8.66 -17.82
CA TYR A 419 5.20 8.95 -16.38
C TYR A 419 4.90 10.44 -15.83
N SER A 420 5.41 10.84 -14.61
CA SER A 420 4.99 11.85 -13.53
C SER A 420 5.96 13.07 -13.19
N GLN A 421 5.79 14.11 -12.27
CA GLN A 421 4.71 14.95 -11.61
C GLN A 421 5.24 16.22 -10.76
N GLN A 422 4.63 16.72 -9.61
CA GLN A 422 4.81 18.07 -8.91
C GLN A 422 4.94 18.04 -7.32
N TYR A 423 4.83 19.17 -6.56
CA TYR A 423 5.27 19.39 -5.12
C TYR A 423 4.21 19.75 -4.03
N ASP A 424 4.58 19.68 -2.73
CA ASP A 424 3.67 19.52 -1.56
C ASP A 424 3.27 20.75 -0.70
N ASN A 425 4.15 21.74 -0.49
CA ASN A 425 4.11 22.60 0.72
C ASN A 425 3.05 23.74 0.72
N ARG A 426 2.06 23.70 -0.19
CA ARG A 426 1.10 24.78 -0.54
C ARG A 426 1.70 26.13 -0.97
N THR A 427 2.99 26.42 -0.78
CA THR A 427 3.60 27.65 -1.31
C THR A 427 3.64 27.56 -2.82
N ARG A 428 3.12 28.59 -3.49
CA ARG A 428 3.20 28.70 -4.94
C ARG A 428 4.26 29.72 -5.30
N ASP A 429 4.98 29.40 -6.35
CA ASP A 429 5.89 30.30 -7.03
C ASP A 429 5.18 31.60 -7.44
N ARG A 430 5.72 32.77 -7.07
CA ARG A 430 5.14 34.09 -7.38
C ARG A 430 5.91 34.80 -8.49
N ILE A 431 5.25 35.69 -9.20
CA ILE A 431 5.80 36.40 -10.37
C ILE A 431 5.85 37.90 -10.03
N VAL A 432 6.93 38.57 -10.40
CA VAL A 432 7.26 39.93 -9.97
C VAL A 432 7.77 40.76 -11.15
N ARG A 433 7.40 42.04 -11.21
CA ARG A 433 7.78 42.98 -12.28
C ARG A 433 9.30 43.04 -12.51
N PRO A 434 9.80 43.18 -13.75
CA PRO A 434 11.23 43.20 -14.03
C PRO A 434 11.88 44.52 -13.60
N ASN A 435 13.03 44.46 -12.93
CA ASN A 435 13.86 45.64 -12.75
C ASN A 435 14.73 45.85 -13.99
N ARG A 436 14.32 46.79 -14.85
CA ARG A 436 15.02 47.14 -16.11
C ARG A 436 16.38 47.84 -15.90
N VAL A 437 16.83 48.07 -14.66
CA VAL A 437 18.10 48.75 -14.33
C VAL A 437 18.97 47.90 -13.39
N GLY A 438 19.97 47.20 -13.95
CA GLY A 438 20.93 46.39 -13.18
C GLY A 438 21.67 45.35 -14.03
N TYR A 439 22.53 44.56 -13.38
CA TYR A 439 23.41 43.56 -14.03
C TYR A 439 22.66 42.44 -14.79
N ASP A 440 21.44 42.09 -14.38
CA ASP A 440 20.60 41.10 -15.07
C ASP A 440 19.72 41.70 -16.20
N ALA A 441 19.75 43.02 -16.46
CA ALA A 441 18.75 43.69 -17.30
C ALA A 441 18.71 43.15 -18.75
N GLU A 442 19.85 42.84 -19.35
CA GLU A 442 19.93 42.23 -20.70
C GLU A 442 19.15 40.90 -20.79
N ARG A 443 19.07 40.16 -19.68
CA ARG A 443 18.39 38.86 -19.58
C ARG A 443 16.91 39.00 -19.25
N MET A 444 16.44 40.22 -19.00
CA MET A 444 15.03 40.56 -18.80
C MET A 444 14.42 41.25 -20.02
N GLN A 445 15.13 41.29 -21.16
CA GLN A 445 14.74 42.02 -22.37
C GLN A 445 13.32 41.69 -22.88
N ILE A 446 12.91 40.43 -22.77
CA ILE A 446 11.61 39.91 -23.24
C ILE A 446 10.45 40.09 -22.24
N LEU A 447 10.70 40.66 -21.06
CA LEU A 447 9.69 40.72 -19.99
C LEU A 447 8.83 41.97 -20.10
N ASP A 448 7.51 41.74 -20.07
CA ASP A 448 6.54 42.81 -19.90
C ASP A 448 6.55 43.30 -18.43
N ASP A 449 5.89 44.42 -18.21
CA ASP A 449 5.85 45.15 -16.95
C ASP A 449 5.20 44.38 -15.78
N ASP A 450 4.63 43.19 -16.00
CA ASP A 450 4.08 42.30 -14.97
C ASP A 450 5.08 41.23 -14.46
N GLY A 451 6.16 40.95 -15.21
CA GLY A 451 7.14 39.90 -14.92
C GLY A 451 7.01 38.60 -15.73
N LEU A 452 6.10 38.53 -16.70
CA LEU A 452 5.98 37.48 -17.71
C LEU A 452 6.67 37.90 -19.03
N ALA A 453 6.99 36.93 -19.88
CA ALA A 453 7.46 37.21 -21.24
C ALA A 453 6.32 37.73 -22.14
N SER A 454 6.59 38.80 -22.89
CA SER A 454 5.67 39.40 -23.86
C SER A 454 5.25 38.38 -24.93
N PRO A 455 3.94 38.11 -25.12
CA PRO A 455 3.48 37.15 -26.13
C PRO A 455 3.89 37.53 -27.55
N GLY A 456 4.74 36.69 -28.16
CA GLY A 456 5.23 36.85 -29.54
C GLY A 456 6.72 37.21 -29.67
N GLU A 457 7.43 37.51 -28.57
CA GLU A 457 8.87 37.80 -28.65
C GLU A 457 9.74 36.53 -28.79
N ILE A 458 10.85 36.67 -29.54
CA ILE A 458 11.78 35.56 -29.81
C ILE A 458 12.75 35.40 -28.64
N ILE A 459 12.42 34.46 -27.77
CA ILE A 459 13.16 34.11 -26.57
C ILE A 459 14.48 33.36 -26.85
N ARG A 460 15.56 33.75 -26.15
CA ARG A 460 16.91 33.20 -26.29
C ARG A 460 17.30 32.34 -25.08
N SER A 461 18.35 31.53 -25.25
CA SER A 461 18.85 30.70 -24.15
C SER A 461 19.47 31.56 -23.04
N ASN A 462 19.03 31.35 -21.80
CA ASN A 462 19.32 32.12 -20.57
C ASN A 462 18.57 33.46 -20.39
N ASP A 463 17.66 33.82 -21.32
CA ASP A 463 16.66 34.87 -21.07
C ASP A 463 15.70 34.41 -19.95
N ILE A 464 15.28 35.36 -19.12
CA ILE A 464 14.28 35.16 -18.07
C ILE A 464 12.91 35.38 -18.70
N TYR A 465 12.04 34.36 -18.69
CA TYR A 465 10.67 34.45 -19.22
C TYR A 465 9.59 34.54 -18.15
N ILE A 466 9.97 34.23 -16.91
CA ILE A 466 9.17 34.55 -15.72
C ILE A 466 10.15 35.06 -14.67
N ASN A 467 10.09 36.35 -14.34
CA ASN A 467 10.83 36.94 -13.22
C ASN A 467 10.18 36.53 -11.90
N ARG A 468 10.41 35.26 -11.60
CA ARG A 468 9.81 34.53 -10.50
C ARG A 468 10.58 34.71 -9.21
N GLU A 469 9.86 34.69 -8.11
CA GLU A 469 10.39 34.49 -6.78
C GLU A 469 9.72 33.30 -6.10
N SER A 470 10.50 32.54 -5.32
CA SER A 470 9.97 31.48 -4.44
C SER A 470 10.22 31.89 -3.00
N PRO A 471 9.32 31.59 -2.05
CA PRO A 471 9.58 31.88 -0.65
C PRO A 471 10.83 31.16 -0.16
N ILE A 472 11.59 31.82 0.72
CA ILE A 472 12.81 31.25 1.32
C ILE A 472 12.44 30.11 2.28
N ASN A 473 11.37 30.29 3.04
CA ASN A 473 10.85 29.28 3.96
C ASN A 473 9.81 28.41 3.24
N THR A 474 10.22 27.19 2.89
CA THR A 474 9.41 26.24 2.12
C THR A 474 8.92 25.06 2.98
N LYS A 475 8.95 25.16 4.31
CA LYS A 475 8.64 24.02 5.21
C LYS A 475 7.81 24.36 6.45
N GLU A 476 7.81 25.60 6.91
CA GLU A 476 7.09 26.00 8.13
C GLU A 476 5.74 26.64 7.79
N THR A 477 4.75 26.44 8.66
CA THR A 477 3.38 26.97 8.47
C THR A 477 3.31 28.46 8.80
N ILE A 478 3.38 29.28 7.76
CA ILE A 478 3.29 30.74 7.83
C ILE A 478 1.83 31.19 8.03
N ALA A 479 1.59 32.07 9.01
CA ALA A 479 0.24 32.49 9.43
C ALA A 479 -0.57 33.24 8.36
N ASN A 480 0.09 33.92 7.40
CA ASN A 480 -0.58 34.49 6.23
C ASN A 480 0.33 34.37 4.98
N PRO A 481 0.16 33.33 4.14
CA PRO A 481 0.99 33.11 2.95
C PRO A 481 0.87 34.16 1.84
N MET A 482 -0.10 35.07 1.89
CA MET A 482 -0.30 36.14 0.89
C MET A 482 0.26 37.50 1.30
N ALA A 483 0.62 37.70 2.57
CA ALA A 483 1.07 38.97 3.13
C ALA A 483 2.52 38.92 3.66
N LEU A 484 3.37 38.14 2.98
CA LEU A 484 4.79 38.02 3.30
C LEU A 484 5.59 39.19 2.71
N PRO A 485 6.53 39.80 3.47
CA PRO A 485 7.39 40.86 2.96
C PRO A 485 8.37 40.32 1.92
N ASP A 486 8.87 41.17 1.02
CA ASP A 486 9.74 40.73 -0.07
C ASP A 486 11.07 40.12 0.40
N SER A 487 11.53 40.50 1.60
CA SER A 487 12.68 39.88 2.28
C SER A 487 12.47 38.40 2.69
N ALA A 488 11.23 37.90 2.65
CA ALA A 488 10.91 36.48 2.85
C ALA A 488 10.98 35.65 1.55
N TYR A 489 11.17 36.30 0.40
CA TYR A 489 11.30 35.67 -0.91
C TYR A 489 12.72 35.75 -1.44
N LYS A 490 13.05 34.85 -2.37
CA LYS A 490 14.30 34.85 -3.12
C LYS A 490 13.99 34.82 -4.62
N PRO A 491 14.77 35.52 -5.46
CA PRO A 491 14.66 35.36 -6.91
C PRO A 491 14.92 33.89 -7.28
N SER A 492 13.95 33.30 -7.99
CA SER A 492 13.94 31.92 -8.46
C SER A 492 13.60 31.84 -9.95
N ARG A 493 13.90 32.95 -10.65
CA ARG A 493 13.58 33.30 -12.02
C ARG A 493 13.68 32.11 -12.98
N LEU A 494 12.62 31.88 -13.76
CA LEU A 494 12.63 30.86 -14.78
C LEU A 494 13.33 31.40 -16.02
N THR A 495 14.43 30.76 -16.36
CA THR A 495 15.23 31.05 -17.55
C THR A 495 14.97 29.98 -18.60
N TYR A 496 14.77 30.42 -19.84
CA TYR A 496 14.50 29.54 -20.97
C TYR A 496 15.79 28.89 -21.46
N LYS A 497 15.71 27.61 -21.79
CA LYS A 497 16.87 26.79 -22.16
C LYS A 497 16.87 26.37 -23.63
N GLY A 498 15.78 26.66 -24.35
CA GLY A 498 15.45 26.08 -25.65
C GLY A 498 14.07 25.43 -25.61
N PRO A 499 13.54 24.98 -26.76
CA PRO A 499 12.23 24.35 -26.85
C PRO A 499 12.21 22.98 -26.13
N GLU A 500 11.18 22.76 -25.31
CA GLU A 500 10.95 21.50 -24.60
C GLU A 500 10.06 20.58 -25.46
N GLY A 501 10.62 19.44 -25.89
CA GLY A 501 9.94 18.39 -26.62
C GLY A 501 10.20 17.03 -25.98
N GLU A 502 9.12 16.29 -25.70
CA GLU A 502 9.06 15.09 -24.84
C GLU A 502 9.56 15.28 -23.40
N LYS A 503 9.07 14.47 -22.46
CA LYS A 503 9.38 14.59 -21.02
C LYS A 503 10.83 14.21 -20.64
N THR A 504 11.71 14.06 -21.63
CA THR A 504 13.10 13.64 -21.47
C THR A 504 14.07 14.48 -22.32
N VAL A 505 13.71 15.73 -22.65
CA VAL A 505 14.61 16.72 -23.27
C VAL A 505 16.00 16.66 -22.64
N VAL A 506 17.05 16.69 -23.46
CA VAL A 506 18.44 16.62 -22.97
C VAL A 506 18.78 17.82 -22.07
N LEU A 507 18.16 18.99 -22.30
CA LEU A 507 18.23 20.17 -21.43
C LEU A 507 17.78 19.83 -19.98
N ASP A 508 16.63 19.15 -19.86
CA ASP A 508 16.06 18.55 -18.65
C ASP A 508 16.91 17.47 -17.96
N LYS A 509 17.99 16.99 -18.59
CA LYS A 509 18.91 16.00 -18.00
C LYS A 509 20.37 16.46 -17.90
N MET A 510 20.79 17.47 -18.68
CA MET A 510 22.17 17.96 -18.72
C MET A 510 22.62 18.41 -17.34
N HIS A 511 23.66 17.77 -16.82
CA HIS A 511 24.22 18.04 -15.50
C HIS A 511 25.73 17.84 -15.50
N ALA A 512 26.46 18.81 -14.96
CA ALA A 512 27.91 18.77 -14.84
C ALA A 512 28.34 19.45 -13.54
N ARG A 513 29.41 18.96 -12.92
CA ARG A 513 29.97 19.51 -11.67
C ARG A 513 31.49 19.42 -11.71
N GLY A 514 32.16 20.58 -11.74
CA GLY A 514 33.61 20.66 -11.48
C GLY A 514 33.89 20.67 -9.97
N ARG A 515 33.53 21.76 -9.30
CA ARG A 515 33.51 21.90 -7.83
C ARG A 515 32.18 22.52 -7.40
N GLY A 516 31.82 22.37 -6.13
CA GLY A 516 30.51 22.80 -5.62
C GLY A 516 30.32 22.50 -4.13
N PRO A 517 29.12 22.77 -3.58
CA PRO A 517 28.85 22.61 -2.14
C PRO A 517 29.00 21.17 -1.66
N ARG A 518 29.27 21.02 -0.37
CA ARG A 518 29.48 19.76 0.35
C ARG A 518 28.51 19.63 1.52
N VAL A 519 28.10 18.41 1.86
CA VAL A 519 27.24 18.12 3.01
C VAL A 519 28.01 18.39 4.30
N MET A 520 27.44 19.09 5.29
CA MET A 520 28.19 19.48 6.50
C MET A 520 28.66 18.29 7.34
N MET A 521 27.87 17.22 7.43
CA MET A 521 28.17 16.03 8.23
C MET A 521 29.31 15.20 7.63
N THR A 522 29.17 14.72 6.38
CA THR A 522 30.14 13.82 5.73
C THR A 522 31.23 14.55 4.93
N ARG A 523 31.08 15.86 4.68
CA ARG A 523 31.95 16.69 3.81
C ARG A 523 32.09 16.21 2.36
N GLN A 524 31.27 15.24 1.95
CA GLN A 524 31.16 14.77 0.57
C GLN A 524 30.33 15.73 -0.29
N PRO A 525 30.36 15.61 -1.63
CA PRO A 525 29.47 16.33 -2.53
C PRO A 525 27.99 16.29 -2.11
N THR A 526 27.26 17.38 -2.36
CA THR A 526 25.79 17.41 -2.20
C THR A 526 25.09 16.39 -3.08
N GLU A 527 23.93 15.90 -2.63
CA GLU A 527 23.04 15.03 -3.42
C GLU A 527 22.04 15.85 -4.25
N GLY A 528 21.68 15.34 -5.43
CA GLY A 528 20.62 15.86 -6.29
C GLY A 528 21.04 17.01 -7.22
N ARG A 529 20.57 16.96 -8.48
CA ARG A 529 20.88 17.94 -9.54
C ARG A 529 20.58 19.39 -9.12
N SER A 530 19.43 19.64 -8.50
CA SER A 530 19.00 20.96 -8.02
C SER A 530 19.85 21.57 -6.90
N ARG A 531 20.78 20.81 -6.31
CA ARG A 531 21.75 21.28 -5.29
C ARG A 531 23.19 21.31 -5.83
N ASN A 532 23.33 21.40 -7.16
CA ASN A 532 24.57 21.22 -7.91
C ASN A 532 25.31 19.93 -7.48
N GLY A 533 24.57 18.84 -7.28
CA GLY A 533 25.06 17.63 -6.64
C GLY A 533 26.13 16.88 -7.43
N GLY A 534 26.86 16.00 -6.75
CA GLY A 534 27.78 15.06 -7.40
C GLY A 534 27.02 13.92 -8.11
N LEU A 535 27.65 13.34 -9.13
CA LEU A 535 27.32 11.98 -9.55
C LEU A 535 27.96 11.01 -8.55
N ARG A 536 27.25 9.92 -8.21
CA ARG A 536 27.72 8.91 -7.27
C ARG A 536 28.48 7.82 -8.04
N VAL A 537 29.70 7.54 -7.63
CA VAL A 537 30.35 6.25 -7.91
C VAL A 537 29.83 5.29 -6.85
N GLY A 538 29.11 4.25 -7.25
CA GLY A 538 28.54 3.25 -6.37
C GLY A 538 29.47 2.06 -6.15
N GLU A 539 28.90 1.01 -5.57
CA GLU A 539 29.60 -0.23 -5.26
C GLU A 539 29.86 -1.05 -6.53
N MET A 540 28.90 -1.06 -7.47
CA MET A 540 29.04 -1.74 -8.76
C MET A 540 30.14 -1.08 -9.62
N GLU A 541 30.18 0.25 -9.68
CA GLU A 541 31.21 0.98 -10.43
C GLU A 541 32.60 0.83 -9.80
N ARG A 542 32.68 0.78 -8.45
CA ARG A 542 33.91 0.42 -7.73
C ARG A 542 34.40 -0.97 -8.15
N ASP A 543 33.51 -1.95 -8.17
CA ASP A 543 33.88 -3.34 -8.44
C ASP A 543 34.29 -3.56 -9.90
N CYS A 544 33.70 -2.83 -10.85
CA CYS A 544 34.21 -2.72 -12.21
C CYS A 544 35.65 -2.18 -12.26
N LEU A 545 35.95 -1.10 -11.53
CA LEU A 545 37.32 -0.53 -11.49
C LEU A 545 38.34 -1.49 -10.84
N ILE A 546 37.91 -2.29 -9.86
CA ILE A 546 38.73 -3.35 -9.25
C ILE A 546 39.04 -4.45 -10.28
N ALA A 547 38.06 -4.87 -11.07
CA ALA A 547 38.25 -5.87 -12.14
C ALA A 547 39.24 -5.41 -13.23
N TYR A 548 39.29 -4.11 -13.53
CA TYR A 548 40.32 -3.52 -14.41
C TYR A 548 41.70 -3.35 -13.75
N GLY A 549 41.85 -3.66 -12.46
CA GLY A 549 43.10 -3.44 -11.71
C GLY A 549 43.47 -1.97 -11.52
N ALA A 550 42.53 -1.04 -11.72
CA ALA A 550 42.79 0.41 -11.84
C ALA A 550 42.98 1.12 -10.49
N SER A 551 43.88 0.60 -9.64
CA SER A 551 44.08 1.01 -8.23
C SER A 551 44.23 2.52 -8.02
N MET A 552 45.06 3.20 -8.83
CA MET A 552 45.27 4.65 -8.73
C MET A 552 44.03 5.47 -9.13
N LEU A 553 43.21 4.96 -10.06
CA LEU A 553 41.95 5.61 -10.45
C LEU A 553 40.88 5.45 -9.36
N ILE A 554 40.84 4.30 -8.68
CA ILE A 554 39.99 4.09 -7.49
C ILE A 554 40.38 5.07 -6.38
N PHE A 555 41.68 5.17 -6.08
CA PHE A 555 42.20 6.09 -5.07
C PHE A 555 41.88 7.56 -5.40
N GLU A 556 42.06 7.97 -6.66
CA GLU A 556 41.76 9.34 -7.08
C GLU A 556 40.25 9.65 -7.04
N ARG A 557 39.39 8.78 -7.59
CA ARG A 557 37.94 8.99 -7.59
C ARG A 557 37.33 8.95 -6.18
N LEU A 558 37.67 7.95 -5.37
CA LEU A 558 37.03 7.72 -4.07
C LEU A 558 37.62 8.55 -2.92
N MET A 559 38.90 8.96 -2.99
CA MET A 559 39.54 9.72 -1.92
C MET A 559 39.94 11.14 -2.33
N ILE A 560 40.64 11.34 -3.46
CA ILE A 560 41.16 12.67 -3.83
C ILE A 560 40.03 13.61 -4.31
N SER A 561 39.17 13.14 -5.21
CA SER A 561 38.08 13.94 -5.78
C SER A 561 36.82 14.02 -4.92
N SER A 562 36.64 13.12 -3.94
CA SER A 562 35.47 13.11 -3.04
C SER A 562 35.66 13.98 -1.80
N ASP A 563 36.29 13.45 -0.75
CA ASP A 563 36.37 14.02 0.60
C ASP A 563 37.75 13.84 1.27
N PRO A 564 38.85 14.28 0.62
CA PRO A 564 40.20 14.16 1.19
C PRO A 564 40.33 15.00 2.47
N PHE A 565 40.92 14.41 3.51
CA PHE A 565 41.15 15.08 4.78
C PHE A 565 42.53 14.73 5.36
N GLU A 566 43.24 15.74 5.85
CA GLU A 566 44.48 15.58 6.61
C GLU A 566 44.13 15.48 8.10
N VAL A 567 44.47 14.34 8.72
CA VAL A 567 44.26 14.08 10.15
C VAL A 567 45.61 13.93 10.85
N GLN A 568 45.62 14.12 12.16
CA GLN A 568 46.78 13.87 13.02
C GLN A 568 46.57 12.53 13.73
N VAL A 569 47.59 11.66 13.76
CA VAL A 569 47.51 10.34 14.40
C VAL A 569 48.70 10.15 15.35
N CYS A 570 48.43 9.70 16.57
CA CYS A 570 49.48 9.43 17.56
C CYS A 570 50.09 8.02 17.34
N ARG A 571 51.40 7.97 17.09
CA ARG A 571 52.18 6.74 16.87
C ARG A 571 52.13 5.78 18.08
N LEU A 572 51.94 6.27 19.30
CA LEU A 572 51.92 5.46 20.53
C LEU A 572 50.57 4.80 20.83
N CYS A 573 49.46 5.54 20.75
CA CYS A 573 48.15 5.04 21.16
C CYS A 573 47.22 4.67 20.00
N GLY A 574 47.60 5.01 18.76
CA GLY A 574 46.84 4.78 17.53
C GLY A 574 45.57 5.61 17.39
N LEU A 575 45.35 6.60 18.25
CA LEU A 575 44.16 7.45 18.24
C LEU A 575 44.38 8.72 17.42
N LEU A 576 43.28 9.28 16.90
CA LEU A 576 43.26 10.56 16.23
C LEU A 576 43.55 11.70 17.22
N GLY A 577 44.53 12.53 16.90
CA GLY A 577 44.80 13.80 17.57
C GLY A 577 44.03 14.96 16.93
N HIS A 578 44.19 16.14 17.50
CA HIS A 578 43.72 17.40 16.92
C HIS A 578 44.90 18.31 16.60
N TYR A 579 44.74 19.24 15.65
CA TYR A 579 45.73 20.26 15.37
C TYR A 579 45.43 21.54 16.15
N SER A 580 46.37 22.01 16.97
CA SER A 580 46.21 23.22 17.77
C SER A 580 46.78 24.43 17.05
N HIS A 581 45.92 25.21 16.39
CA HIS A 581 46.32 26.44 15.68
C HIS A 581 47.04 27.46 16.60
N LYS A 582 46.79 27.44 17.91
CA LYS A 582 47.49 28.29 18.89
C LYS A 582 48.96 27.91 19.09
N LEU A 583 49.27 26.61 19.01
CA LEU A 583 50.61 26.05 19.25
C LEU A 583 51.30 25.60 17.95
N LYS A 584 50.61 25.70 16.80
CA LYS A 584 51.03 25.23 15.46
C LYS A 584 51.43 23.74 15.40
N ALA A 585 51.02 22.95 16.39
CA ALA A 585 51.38 21.54 16.56
C ALA A 585 50.16 20.63 16.62
N GLY A 586 50.34 19.35 16.25
CA GLY A 586 49.40 18.29 16.58
C GLY A 586 49.46 17.96 18.08
N ILE A 587 48.33 17.60 18.69
CA ILE A 587 48.24 17.20 20.10
C ILE A 587 47.32 15.99 20.23
N CYS A 588 47.77 14.97 20.96
CA CYS A 588 46.98 13.78 21.25
C CYS A 588 46.21 13.99 22.55
N SER A 589 44.88 14.00 22.50
CA SER A 589 44.03 14.27 23.68
C SER A 589 44.21 13.24 24.81
N SER A 590 44.57 11.99 24.48
CA SER A 590 44.80 10.91 25.44
C SER A 590 46.22 10.90 26.02
N CYS A 591 47.24 11.10 25.20
CA CYS A 591 48.64 11.08 25.63
C CYS A 591 49.16 12.44 26.13
N LYS A 592 48.42 13.54 25.85
CA LYS A 592 48.73 14.96 26.12
C LYS A 592 50.01 15.52 25.50
N ASN A 593 50.94 14.67 25.05
CA ASN A 593 52.16 15.08 24.33
C ASN A 593 51.90 15.32 22.83
N GLY A 594 52.77 16.10 22.20
CA GLY A 594 52.74 16.40 20.75
C GLY A 594 53.73 15.60 19.91
N ASP A 595 54.83 15.13 20.50
CA ASP A 595 56.06 14.74 19.79
C ASP A 595 55.90 13.49 18.90
N ASN A 596 55.04 12.56 19.32
CA ASN A 596 54.81 11.26 18.67
C ASN A 596 53.61 11.29 17.72
N ILE A 597 53.41 12.38 16.97
CA ILE A 597 52.26 12.59 16.08
C ILE A 597 52.70 12.73 14.64
N SER A 598 52.04 12.00 13.75
CA SER A 598 52.24 12.06 12.30
C SER A 598 50.93 12.41 11.60
N SER A 599 51.02 13.25 10.56
CA SER A 599 49.87 13.61 9.74
C SER A 599 49.66 12.63 8.61
N ILE A 600 48.40 12.25 8.35
CA ILE A 600 48.00 11.26 7.34
C ILE A 600 46.80 11.79 6.56
N LYS A 601 46.79 11.52 5.25
CA LYS A 601 45.64 11.76 4.37
C LYS A 601 44.73 10.53 4.38
N LEU A 602 43.45 10.72 4.66
CA LEU A 602 42.42 9.69 4.55
C LEU A 602 41.05 10.32 4.18
N PRO A 603 40.04 9.53 3.75
CA PRO A 603 38.70 10.05 3.49
C PRO A 603 38.06 10.58 4.78
N TYR A 604 37.37 11.72 4.70
CA TYR A 604 36.65 12.29 5.84
C TYR A 604 35.56 11.34 6.37
N ALA A 605 34.92 10.56 5.50
CA ALA A 605 33.98 9.51 5.91
C ALA A 605 34.63 8.45 6.83
N CYS A 606 35.88 8.05 6.56
CA CYS A 606 36.65 7.14 7.42
C CYS A 606 37.00 7.79 8.76
N LYS A 607 37.40 9.08 8.74
CA LYS A 607 37.61 9.88 9.95
C LYS A 607 36.33 9.98 10.81
N LEU A 608 35.16 10.12 10.20
CA LEU A 608 33.87 10.17 10.89
C LEU A 608 33.52 8.80 11.51
N LEU A 609 33.63 7.72 10.74
CA LEU A 609 33.41 6.35 11.20
C LEU A 609 34.25 6.00 12.45
N PHE A 610 35.52 6.42 12.50
CA PHE A 610 36.36 6.20 13.69
C PHE A 610 35.87 6.95 14.94
N GLN A 611 35.20 8.09 14.80
CA GLN A 611 34.60 8.81 15.92
C GLN A 611 33.26 8.18 16.36
N GLU A 612 32.46 7.71 15.40
CA GLU A 612 31.22 6.98 15.65
C GLU A 612 31.49 5.67 16.39
N LEU A 613 32.46 4.86 15.92
CA LEU A 613 32.90 3.64 16.60
C LEU A 613 33.39 3.92 18.03
N GLN A 614 34.19 4.98 18.24
CA GLN A 614 34.64 5.38 19.58
C GLN A 614 33.48 5.75 20.50
N SER A 615 32.42 6.37 19.98
CA SER A 615 31.20 6.65 20.76
C SER A 615 30.42 5.38 21.13
N MET A 616 30.53 4.31 20.33
CA MET A 616 30.03 2.97 20.61
C MET A 616 30.99 2.12 21.47
N ASN A 617 32.02 2.74 22.06
CA ASN A 617 33.10 2.08 22.83
C ASN A 617 33.94 1.06 22.03
N VAL A 618 33.89 1.08 20.69
CA VAL A 618 34.77 0.32 19.81
C VAL A 618 35.93 1.22 19.41
N VAL A 619 37.15 0.88 19.83
CA VAL A 619 38.32 1.79 19.68
C VAL A 619 39.23 1.36 18.53
N PRO A 620 39.04 1.87 17.30
CA PRO A 620 40.00 1.66 16.21
C PRO A 620 41.32 2.33 16.55
N ARG A 621 42.38 1.54 16.73
CA ARG A 621 43.75 2.00 16.96
C ARG A 621 44.57 1.78 15.69
N LEU A 622 44.98 2.86 15.05
CA LEU A 622 45.85 2.83 13.88
C LEU A 622 47.28 2.44 14.30
N LYS A 623 47.85 1.43 13.66
CA LYS A 623 49.30 1.17 13.67
C LYS A 623 49.89 1.77 12.41
N LEU A 624 51.01 2.46 12.55
CA LEU A 624 51.66 3.17 11.46
C LEU A 624 53.04 2.58 11.20
N ALA A 625 53.30 2.23 9.94
CA ALA A 625 54.62 1.90 9.43
C ALA A 625 55.08 3.02 8.48
N GLU A 626 56.36 3.04 8.18
CA GLU A 626 56.90 3.83 7.07
C GLU A 626 56.78 2.98 5.78
N ALA A 627 56.62 3.63 4.63
CA ALA A 627 56.06 3.05 3.40
C ALA A 627 57.12 2.71 2.35
#